data_AF-A0A1H6G624-F1
#
_entry.id   AF-A0A1H6G624-F1
#
_cell.length_a   1.000
_cell.length_b   1.000
_cell.length_c   1.000
_cell.angle_alpha   90.00
_cell.angle_beta   90.00
_cell.angle_gamma   90.00
#
_symmetry.space_group_name_H-M   'P 1'
#
loop_
_entity.id
_entity.type
_entity.pdbx_description
1 polymer ?
#
loop_
_entity_poly.entity_id
_entity_poly.type
_entity_poly.pdbx_seq_one_letter_code
_entity_poly.pdbx_strand_id
1 'polypeptide(L)'
;MSLLAMLLLVSATDFDIDPAYKPVKDSLADARAGKVQCHDPDTAARTCRIMTWLNEGAGGKVQVRQLTALSDSPSLAAELRMTATREGDALCGVVNDAYMAGFRIVSGRAPYPAADNKRYAILYRNELVATLWNRKTCAYAYAKPGDPLHLEVGTVDGQFAGEMMSNYIWVGANAGYRLKARPPA
;
A
#
# COMPACT_ATOMS: atom_id res chain seq x y z
N MET A 1 33.62 14.19 -36.26
CA MET A 1 33.22 14.59 -34.89
C MET A 1 31.93 15.38 -34.99
N SER A 2 30.80 14.83 -34.54
CA SER A 2 29.65 15.62 -34.09
C SER A 2 28.89 14.79 -33.07
N LEU A 3 29.15 15.09 -31.80
CA LEU A 3 28.41 14.60 -30.64
C LEU A 3 26.99 15.19 -30.70
N LEU A 4 26.04 14.47 -31.28
CA LEU A 4 24.63 14.64 -30.90
C LEU A 4 24.37 13.68 -29.74
N ALA A 5 24.62 14.19 -28.53
CA ALA A 5 24.25 13.51 -27.30
C ALA A 5 22.71 13.40 -27.25
N MET A 6 22.22 12.16 -27.35
CA MET A 6 20.90 11.75 -26.92
C MET A 6 20.72 12.11 -25.44
N LEU A 7 20.10 13.25 -25.15
CA LEU A 7 19.37 13.44 -23.90
C LEU A 7 18.01 12.76 -24.05
N LEU A 8 18.02 11.43 -23.92
CA LEU A 8 16.83 10.69 -23.51
C LEU A 8 16.53 11.16 -22.09
N LEU A 9 15.60 12.12 -21.97
CA LEU A 9 14.93 12.43 -20.72
C LEU A 9 14.31 11.13 -20.23
N VAL A 10 15.00 10.49 -19.28
CA VAL A 10 14.37 9.51 -18.41
C VAL A 10 13.30 10.29 -17.68
N SER A 11 12.06 10.21 -18.15
CA SER A 11 10.90 10.72 -17.44
C SER A 11 10.70 9.84 -16.20
N ALA A 12 11.60 9.99 -15.23
CA ALA A 12 11.31 9.67 -13.86
C ALA A 12 10.11 10.53 -13.49
N THR A 13 9.04 9.90 -13.00
CA THR A 13 7.91 10.62 -12.41
C THR A 13 8.45 11.43 -11.22
N ASP A 14 8.68 12.71 -11.45
CA ASP A 14 9.10 13.67 -10.41
C ASP A 14 7.83 14.15 -9.73
N PHE A 15 7.39 13.41 -8.71
CA PHE A 15 6.40 13.90 -7.77
C PHE A 15 7.12 14.98 -6.96
N ASP A 16 6.56 16.18 -6.83
CA ASP A 16 7.14 17.32 -6.09
C ASP A 16 7.26 17.03 -4.58
N ILE A 17 8.05 16.02 -4.24
CA ILE A 17 8.34 15.50 -2.90
C ILE A 17 9.68 16.06 -2.46
N ASP A 18 9.89 16.14 -1.13
CA ASP A 18 11.15 16.61 -0.57
C ASP A 18 12.35 15.90 -1.25
N PRO A 19 13.30 16.65 -1.85
CA PRO A 19 14.41 16.09 -2.62
C PRO A 19 15.34 15.21 -1.78
N ALA A 20 15.24 15.22 -0.45
CA ALA A 20 15.91 14.25 0.41
C ALA A 20 15.42 12.81 0.19
N TYR A 21 14.16 12.63 -0.23
CA TYR A 21 13.63 11.33 -0.62
C TYR A 21 14.21 10.90 -1.97
N LYS A 22 14.63 9.62 -2.02
CA LYS A 22 15.14 8.97 -3.22
C LYS A 22 14.30 7.75 -3.56
N PRO A 23 14.03 7.47 -4.85
CA PRO A 23 13.32 6.27 -5.27
C PRO A 23 14.02 5.00 -4.75
N VAL A 24 13.24 4.06 -4.25
CA VAL A 24 13.71 2.73 -3.85
C VAL A 24 13.61 1.79 -5.06
N LYS A 25 14.75 1.41 -5.63
CA LYS A 25 14.81 0.54 -6.83
C LYS A 25 14.25 -0.87 -6.63
N ASP A 26 14.29 -1.37 -5.40
CA ASP A 26 13.83 -2.71 -5.05
C ASP A 26 12.93 -2.66 -3.81
N SER A 27 11.70 -2.20 -4.02
CA SER A 27 10.69 -2.03 -2.98
C SER A 27 10.25 -3.35 -2.32
N LEU A 28 10.67 -4.51 -2.84
CA LEU A 28 10.29 -5.83 -2.33
C LEU A 28 11.43 -6.55 -1.57
N ALA A 29 12.61 -5.95 -1.45
CA ALA A 29 13.76 -6.57 -0.77
C ALA A 29 13.44 -6.99 0.67
N ASP A 30 12.81 -6.10 1.44
CA ASP A 30 12.42 -6.39 2.82
C ASP A 30 11.27 -7.41 2.93
N ALA A 31 10.35 -7.43 1.96
CA ALA A 31 9.30 -8.44 1.89
C ALA A 31 9.89 -9.84 1.69
N ARG A 32 10.88 -9.99 0.80
CA ARG A 32 11.62 -11.24 0.61
C ARG A 32 12.40 -11.65 1.86
N ALA A 33 12.82 -10.68 2.68
CA ALA A 33 13.42 -10.93 3.99
C ALA A 33 12.38 -11.25 5.10
N GLY A 34 11.11 -11.42 4.75
CA GLY A 34 10.04 -11.80 5.68
C GLY A 34 9.51 -10.64 6.54
N LYS A 35 9.77 -9.39 6.15
CA LYS A 35 9.24 -8.21 6.82
C LYS A 35 7.85 -7.84 6.30
N VAL A 36 7.16 -7.01 7.09
CA VAL A 36 5.81 -6.51 6.83
C VAL A 36 5.87 -4.99 6.82
N GLN A 37 5.12 -4.33 5.93
CA GLN A 37 4.98 -2.88 5.99
C GLN A 37 3.99 -2.51 7.10
N CYS A 38 4.41 -1.59 7.95
CA CYS A 38 3.61 -0.96 9.00
C CYS A 38 3.36 0.49 8.58
N HIS A 39 2.17 0.77 8.02
CA HIS A 39 1.85 2.13 7.61
C HIS A 39 1.27 2.94 8.76
N ASP A 40 1.59 4.24 8.73
CA ASP A 40 1.35 5.22 9.79
C ASP A 40 1.74 4.67 11.16
N PRO A 41 3.03 4.33 11.36
CA PRO A 41 3.50 3.65 12.56
C PRO A 41 3.50 4.58 13.78
N ASP A 42 3.08 4.04 14.92
CA ASP A 42 3.45 4.52 16.26
C ASP A 42 4.49 3.54 16.80
N THR A 43 5.77 3.92 16.69
CA THR A 43 6.90 3.05 17.05
C THR A 43 7.04 2.87 18.56
N ALA A 44 6.59 3.84 19.35
CA ALA A 44 6.60 3.76 20.81
C ALA A 44 5.55 2.76 21.31
N ALA A 45 4.33 2.83 20.78
CA ALA A 45 3.25 1.90 21.12
C ALA A 45 3.31 0.57 20.35
N ARG A 46 4.22 0.47 19.37
CA ARG A 46 4.31 -0.63 18.40
C ARG A 46 2.98 -0.92 17.73
N THR A 47 2.38 0.12 17.15
CA THR A 47 1.12 -0.04 16.42
C THR A 47 1.20 0.50 15.00
N CYS A 48 0.40 -0.08 14.11
CA CYS A 48 0.25 0.33 12.72
C CYS A 48 -1.22 0.64 12.45
N ARG A 49 -1.52 1.63 11.60
CA ARG A 49 -2.88 1.80 11.08
C ARG A 49 -3.22 0.74 10.03
N ILE A 50 -2.24 0.43 9.18
CA ILE A 50 -2.32 -0.56 8.13
C ILE A 50 -1.13 -1.50 8.24
N MET A 51 -1.37 -2.80 8.09
CA MET A 51 -0.31 -3.80 7.93
C MET A 51 -0.41 -4.44 6.55
N THR A 52 0.69 -4.41 5.80
CA THR A 52 0.74 -4.93 4.43
C THR A 52 1.80 -6.01 4.31
N TRP A 53 1.36 -7.20 3.90
CA TRP A 53 2.20 -8.32 3.53
C TRP A 53 2.30 -8.39 2.02
N LEU A 54 3.53 -8.49 1.53
CA LEU A 54 3.84 -8.60 0.12
C LEU A 54 4.57 -9.93 -0.10
N ASN A 55 4.16 -10.68 -1.12
CA ASN A 55 4.82 -11.91 -1.52
C ASN A 55 5.03 -11.91 -3.04
N GLU A 56 6.28 -11.87 -3.47
CA GLU A 56 6.64 -11.86 -4.89
C GLU A 56 6.49 -13.27 -5.49
N GLY A 57 5.69 -13.35 -6.54
CA GLY A 57 5.50 -14.55 -7.35
C GLY A 57 6.21 -14.42 -8.71
N ALA A 58 5.99 -15.42 -9.57
CA ALA A 58 6.54 -15.43 -10.91
C ALA A 58 6.00 -14.29 -11.80
N GLY A 59 6.78 -13.88 -12.80
CA GLY A 59 6.34 -12.90 -13.81
C GLY A 59 6.02 -11.51 -13.26
N GLY A 60 6.68 -11.11 -12.16
CA GLY A 60 6.47 -9.81 -11.53
C GLY A 60 5.12 -9.67 -10.81
N LYS A 61 4.35 -10.76 -10.64
CA LYS A 61 3.12 -10.74 -9.84
C LYS A 61 3.45 -10.69 -8.37
N VAL A 62 2.74 -9.87 -7.61
CA VAL A 62 2.91 -9.72 -6.17
C VAL A 62 1.59 -9.96 -5.49
N GLN A 63 1.53 -10.96 -4.62
CA GLN A 63 0.37 -11.15 -3.76
C GLN A 63 0.43 -10.12 -2.64
N VAL A 64 -0.62 -9.31 -2.55
CA VAL A 64 -0.80 -8.28 -1.54
C VAL A 64 -1.88 -8.76 -0.58
N ARG A 65 -1.55 -8.75 0.71
CA ARG A 65 -2.53 -8.85 1.77
C ARG A 65 -2.39 -7.62 2.63
N GLN A 66 -3.47 -6.89 2.81
CA GLN A 66 -3.50 -5.68 3.62
C GLN A 66 -4.57 -5.80 4.68
N LEU A 67 -4.27 -5.35 5.90
CA LEU A 67 -5.25 -5.15 6.96
C LEU A 67 -5.25 -3.69 7.38
N THR A 68 -6.42 -3.06 7.37
CA THR A 68 -6.64 -1.66 7.76
C THR A 68 -7.57 -1.62 8.96
N ALA A 69 -7.12 -1.05 10.08
CA ALA A 69 -7.97 -0.89 11.25
C ALA A 69 -9.10 0.13 11.00
N LEU A 70 -10.33 -0.18 11.42
CA LEU A 70 -11.49 0.71 11.24
C LEU A 70 -11.64 1.66 12.43
N SER A 71 -11.71 2.97 12.17
CA SER A 71 -11.79 4.01 13.22
C SER A 71 -13.09 3.99 14.01
N ASP A 72 -14.20 3.67 13.36
CA ASP A 72 -15.54 3.58 13.96
C ASP A 72 -15.84 2.21 14.57
N SER A 73 -14.97 1.22 14.35
CA SER A 73 -15.07 -0.13 14.90
C SER A 73 -13.68 -0.67 15.26
N PRO A 74 -13.10 -0.25 16.40
CA PRO A 74 -11.71 -0.57 16.76
C PRO A 74 -11.39 -2.06 16.94
N SER A 75 -12.40 -2.92 17.07
CA SER A 75 -12.27 -4.38 17.11
C SER A 75 -12.27 -5.04 15.72
N LEU A 76 -12.55 -4.28 14.67
CA LEU A 76 -12.65 -4.74 13.29
C LEU A 76 -11.54 -4.17 12.42
N ALA A 77 -11.21 -4.90 11.35
CA ALA A 77 -10.33 -4.45 10.30
C ALA A 77 -10.89 -4.80 8.92
N ALA A 78 -10.60 -3.98 7.92
CA ALA A 78 -10.77 -4.31 6.53
C ALA A 78 -9.57 -5.12 6.03
N GLU A 79 -9.80 -6.32 5.52
CA GLU A 79 -8.81 -7.11 4.81
C GLU A 79 -9.00 -6.99 3.30
N LEU A 80 -7.91 -6.67 2.62
CA LEU A 80 -7.80 -6.76 1.17
C LEU A 80 -6.81 -7.86 0.81
N ARG A 81 -7.19 -8.72 -0.13
CA ARG A 81 -6.29 -9.66 -0.79
C ARG A 81 -6.36 -9.42 -2.29
N MET A 82 -5.24 -9.09 -2.91
CA MET A 82 -5.20 -8.82 -4.34
C MET A 82 -3.87 -9.25 -4.94
N THR A 83 -3.81 -9.29 -6.26
CA THR A 83 -2.56 -9.43 -6.99
C THR A 83 -2.19 -8.09 -7.62
N ALA A 84 -1.05 -7.53 -7.22
CA ALA A 84 -0.38 -6.46 -7.93
C ALA A 84 0.59 -7.02 -8.98
N THR A 85 1.06 -6.16 -9.87
CA THR A 85 2.13 -6.45 -10.84
C THR A 85 3.21 -5.40 -10.68
N ARG A 86 4.46 -5.83 -10.66
CA ARG A 86 5.61 -4.94 -10.72
C ARG A 86 5.70 -4.32 -12.11
N GLU A 87 5.76 -3.01 -12.16
CA GLU A 87 5.94 -2.24 -13.38
C GLU A 87 7.06 -1.21 -13.15
N GLY A 88 8.26 -1.54 -13.63
CA GLY A 88 9.47 -0.80 -13.27
C GLY A 88 9.71 -0.82 -11.75
N ASP A 89 9.70 0.36 -11.14
CA ASP A 89 9.90 0.56 -9.70
C ASP A 89 8.58 0.61 -8.90
N ALA A 90 7.43 0.48 -9.57
CA ALA A 90 6.11 0.55 -8.94
C ALA A 90 5.46 -0.82 -8.75
N LEU A 91 4.57 -0.90 -7.77
CA LEU A 91 3.58 -1.98 -7.64
C LEU A 91 2.23 -1.46 -8.12
N CYS A 92 1.75 -2.01 -9.22
CA CYS A 92 0.51 -1.56 -9.86
C CYS A 92 -0.61 -2.59 -9.77
N GLY A 93 -1.84 -2.12 -9.69
CA GLY A 93 -3.07 -2.93 -9.70
C GLY A 93 -4.22 -2.18 -10.34
N VAL A 94 -5.33 -2.87 -10.55
CA VAL A 94 -6.58 -2.29 -11.05
C VAL A 94 -7.69 -2.65 -10.08
N VAL A 95 -8.49 -1.67 -9.69
CA VAL A 95 -9.69 -1.93 -8.89
C VAL A 95 -10.78 -2.46 -9.81
N ASN A 96 -11.10 -3.74 -9.68
CA ASN A 96 -12.09 -4.44 -10.50
C ASN A 96 -12.78 -5.54 -9.66
N ASP A 97 -13.56 -6.42 -10.29
CA ASP A 97 -14.25 -7.50 -9.59
C ASP A 97 -13.29 -8.46 -8.87
N ALA A 98 -12.12 -8.74 -9.42
CA ALA A 98 -11.12 -9.59 -8.78
C ALA A 98 -10.52 -8.93 -7.53
N TYR A 99 -10.27 -7.62 -7.58
CA TYR A 99 -9.88 -6.83 -6.41
C TYR A 99 -10.96 -6.90 -5.32
N MET A 100 -12.22 -6.68 -5.69
CA MET A 100 -13.34 -6.66 -4.73
C MET A 100 -13.63 -8.04 -4.14
N ALA A 101 -13.40 -9.11 -4.90
CA ALA A 101 -13.58 -10.48 -4.41
C ALA A 101 -12.63 -10.82 -3.25
N GLY A 102 -11.49 -10.15 -3.16
CA GLY A 102 -10.54 -10.32 -2.06
C GLY A 102 -10.79 -9.41 -0.85
N PHE A 103 -11.80 -8.55 -0.91
CA PHE A 103 -12.15 -7.66 0.18
C PHE A 103 -13.10 -8.31 1.18
N ARG A 104 -12.83 -8.14 2.48
CA ARG A 104 -13.75 -8.54 3.57
C ARG A 104 -13.44 -7.79 4.86
N ILE A 105 -14.39 -7.80 5.80
CA ILE A 105 -14.13 -7.34 7.17
C ILE A 105 -13.76 -8.54 8.05
N VAL A 106 -12.81 -8.34 8.95
CA VAL A 106 -12.32 -9.34 9.90
C VAL A 106 -12.44 -8.81 11.33
N SER A 107 -12.70 -9.71 12.28
CA SER A 107 -12.58 -9.47 13.72
C SER A 107 -11.39 -10.28 14.24
N GLY A 108 -10.30 -9.60 14.58
CA GLY A 108 -9.01 -10.25 14.82
C GLY A 108 -8.51 -11.01 13.59
N ARG A 109 -8.36 -12.34 13.69
CA ARG A 109 -7.91 -13.21 12.58
C ARG A 109 -9.06 -13.91 11.85
N ALA A 110 -10.29 -13.82 12.36
CA ALA A 110 -11.45 -14.49 11.78
C ALA A 110 -12.25 -13.53 10.87
N PRO A 111 -12.82 -14.02 9.76
CA PRO A 111 -13.80 -13.25 9.00
C PRO A 111 -14.93 -12.79 9.93
N TYR A 112 -15.31 -11.52 9.83
CA TYR A 112 -16.50 -11.03 10.51
C TYR A 112 -17.74 -11.65 9.85
N PRO A 113 -18.78 -12.05 10.60
CA PRO A 113 -19.95 -12.71 10.03
C PRO A 113 -20.54 -11.91 8.88
N ALA A 114 -20.73 -12.56 7.72
CA ALA A 114 -21.18 -11.89 6.51
C ALA A 114 -22.58 -11.25 6.65
N ALA A 115 -23.42 -11.80 7.53
CA ALA A 115 -24.72 -11.24 7.87
C ALA A 115 -24.62 -9.82 8.47
N ASP A 116 -23.56 -9.56 9.25
CA ASP A 116 -23.35 -8.33 10.01
C ASP A 116 -22.41 -7.34 9.27
N ASN A 117 -21.75 -7.81 8.21
CA ASN A 117 -20.75 -7.06 7.46
C ASN A 117 -21.34 -6.15 6.35
N LYS A 118 -22.63 -6.29 6.02
CA LYS A 118 -23.19 -5.68 4.79
C LYS A 118 -22.97 -4.17 4.72
N ARG A 119 -23.15 -3.44 5.82
CA ARG A 119 -22.99 -1.97 5.82
C ARG A 119 -21.55 -1.53 5.56
N TYR A 120 -20.57 -2.09 6.27
CA TYR A 120 -19.16 -1.74 6.11
C TYR A 120 -18.63 -2.11 4.72
N ALA A 121 -18.98 -3.31 4.25
CA ALA A 121 -18.59 -3.75 2.92
C ALA A 121 -19.22 -2.90 1.80
N ILE A 122 -20.48 -2.48 1.95
CA ILE A 122 -21.15 -1.60 0.98
C ILE A 122 -20.49 -0.22 0.96
N LEU A 123 -20.26 0.40 2.11
CA LEU A 123 -19.65 1.73 2.17
C LEU A 123 -18.25 1.72 1.55
N TYR A 124 -17.41 0.76 1.95
CA TYR A 124 -16.07 0.62 1.38
C TYR A 124 -16.10 0.36 -0.13
N ARG A 125 -17.01 -0.50 -0.60
CA ARG A 125 -17.18 -0.79 -2.03
C ARG A 125 -17.65 0.44 -2.81
N ASN A 126 -18.64 1.18 -2.31
CA ASN A 126 -19.22 2.30 -3.03
C ASN A 126 -18.19 3.40 -3.27
N GLU A 127 -17.39 3.74 -2.26
CA GLU A 127 -16.31 4.74 -2.37
C GLU A 127 -15.24 4.32 -3.38
N LEU A 128 -14.80 3.05 -3.32
CA LEU A 128 -13.82 2.52 -4.28
C LEU A 128 -14.37 2.47 -5.71
N VAL A 129 -15.63 2.04 -5.88
CA VAL A 129 -16.26 1.96 -7.20
C VAL A 129 -16.44 3.36 -7.79
N ALA A 130 -16.88 4.33 -7.00
CA ALA A 130 -17.07 5.70 -7.47
C ALA A 130 -15.76 6.35 -7.95
N THR A 131 -14.63 6.01 -7.32
CA THR A 131 -13.37 6.75 -7.49
C THR A 131 -12.33 6.04 -8.34
N LEU A 132 -12.23 4.70 -8.21
CA LEU A 132 -11.11 3.91 -8.72
C LEU A 132 -11.53 2.77 -9.65
N TRP A 133 -12.82 2.54 -9.89
CA TRP A 133 -13.28 1.39 -10.69
C TRP A 133 -12.67 1.37 -12.09
N ASN A 134 -12.05 0.25 -12.44
CA ASN A 134 -11.30 0.02 -13.68
C ASN A 134 -10.14 1.00 -13.90
N ARG A 135 -9.73 1.76 -12.88
CA ARG A 135 -8.58 2.66 -12.94
C ARG A 135 -7.35 1.95 -12.42
N LYS A 136 -6.21 2.24 -13.04
CA LYS A 136 -4.93 1.66 -12.64
C LYS A 136 -4.34 2.47 -11.51
N THR A 137 -4.03 1.83 -10.40
CA THR A 137 -3.33 2.45 -9.27
C THR A 137 -1.91 1.91 -9.17
N CYS A 138 -0.91 2.77 -8.95
CA CYS A 138 0.47 2.34 -8.74
C CYS A 138 1.03 2.96 -7.46
N ALA A 139 1.77 2.16 -6.69
CA ALA A 139 2.48 2.60 -5.49
C ALA A 139 3.99 2.58 -5.75
N TYR A 140 4.65 3.71 -5.47
CA TYR A 140 6.08 3.93 -5.59
C TYR A 140 6.68 4.12 -4.20
N ALA A 141 7.84 3.52 -3.95
CA ALA A 141 8.53 3.63 -2.67
C ALA A 141 9.68 4.63 -2.76
N TYR A 142 9.76 5.50 -1.75
CA TYR A 142 10.82 6.48 -1.58
C TYR A 142 11.40 6.39 -0.17
N ALA A 143 12.70 6.66 -0.02
CA ALA A 143 13.39 6.61 1.27
C ALA A 143 14.37 7.78 1.42
N LYS A 144 14.63 8.19 2.66
CA LYS A 144 15.73 9.09 2.99
C LYS A 144 16.92 8.29 3.54
N PRO A 145 18.17 8.65 3.21
CA PRO A 145 19.34 7.98 3.78
C PRO A 145 19.32 8.01 5.31
N GLY A 146 19.46 6.83 5.94
CA GLY A 146 19.50 6.69 7.40
C GLY A 146 18.16 6.80 8.13
N ASP A 147 17.05 7.04 7.41
CA ASP A 147 15.71 7.09 7.98
C ASP A 147 14.99 5.74 7.74
N PRO A 148 14.50 5.04 8.79
CA PRO A 148 13.70 3.84 8.60
C PRO A 148 12.32 4.12 8.00
N LEU A 149 11.84 5.37 8.01
CA LEU A 149 10.55 5.76 7.47
C LEU A 149 10.63 5.94 5.95
N HIS A 150 9.85 5.11 5.26
CA HIS A 150 9.62 5.21 3.82
C HIS A 150 8.38 6.05 3.54
N LEU A 151 8.40 6.72 2.39
CA LEU A 151 7.25 7.36 1.79
C LEU A 151 6.73 6.50 0.65
N GLU A 152 5.45 6.15 0.71
CA GLU A 152 4.71 5.57 -0.40
C GLU A 152 4.01 6.69 -1.16
N VAL A 153 4.21 6.74 -2.48
CA VAL A 153 3.54 7.68 -3.37
C VAL A 153 2.62 6.92 -4.31
N GLY A 154 1.35 7.28 -4.30
CA GLY A 154 0.34 6.68 -5.16
C GLY A 154 0.10 7.48 -6.44
N THR A 155 -0.22 6.78 -7.52
CA THR A 155 -0.80 7.36 -8.74
C THR A 155 -2.08 6.65 -9.13
N VAL A 156 -2.97 7.37 -9.82
CA VAL A 156 -4.14 6.82 -10.51
C VAL A 156 -4.07 7.20 -11.99
N ASP A 157 -4.05 6.19 -12.86
CA ASP A 157 -3.84 6.33 -14.31
C ASP A 157 -2.58 7.16 -14.65
N GLY A 158 -1.53 7.02 -13.84
CA GLY A 158 -0.26 7.73 -13.98
C GLY A 158 -0.24 9.16 -13.42
N GLN A 159 -1.38 9.68 -12.95
CA GLN A 159 -1.45 10.98 -12.29
C GLN A 159 -1.24 10.84 -10.78
N PHE A 160 -0.49 11.77 -10.19
CA PHE A 160 -0.26 11.80 -8.75
C PHE A 160 -1.58 11.87 -7.97
N ALA A 161 -1.70 11.00 -6.96
CA ALA A 161 -2.86 10.91 -6.09
C ALA A 161 -2.40 11.08 -4.64
N GLY A 162 -2.38 12.33 -4.17
CA GLY A 162 -1.86 12.67 -2.84
C GLY A 162 -2.59 11.98 -1.69
N GLU A 163 -3.88 11.69 -1.87
CA GLU A 163 -4.70 10.93 -0.93
C GLU A 163 -4.26 9.46 -0.77
N MET A 164 -3.49 8.94 -1.73
CA MET A 164 -2.90 7.60 -1.68
C MET A 164 -1.47 7.62 -1.10
N MET A 165 -0.93 8.78 -0.73
CA MET A 165 0.36 8.84 -0.05
C MET A 165 0.25 8.30 1.37
N SER A 166 1.25 7.52 1.76
CA SER A 166 1.35 6.99 3.12
C SER A 166 2.79 6.91 3.56
N ASN A 167 3.04 6.93 4.87
CA ASN A 167 4.36 6.62 5.40
C ASN A 167 4.34 5.21 5.97
N TYR A 168 5.43 4.47 5.80
CA TYR A 168 5.55 3.14 6.38
C TYR A 168 6.97 2.82 6.83
N ILE A 169 7.08 1.87 7.76
CA ILE A 169 8.35 1.22 8.12
C ILE A 169 8.25 -0.27 7.80
N TRP A 170 9.38 -0.91 7.54
CA TRP A 170 9.47 -2.37 7.50
C TRP A 170 9.71 -2.93 8.89
N VAL A 171 8.81 -3.78 9.37
CA VAL A 171 8.92 -4.45 10.67
C VAL A 171 9.08 -5.95 10.48
N GLY A 172 9.90 -6.58 11.33
CA GLY A 172 9.93 -8.05 11.38
C GLY A 172 8.56 -8.59 11.81
N ALA A 173 8.14 -9.73 11.26
CA ALA A 173 6.83 -10.32 11.57
C ALA A 173 6.59 -10.57 13.07
N ASN A 174 7.67 -10.77 13.84
CA ASN A 174 7.64 -11.03 15.28
C ASN A 174 8.04 -9.81 16.13
N ALA A 175 8.13 -8.60 15.55
CA ALA A 175 8.56 -7.39 16.26
C ALA A 175 7.52 -6.85 17.28
N GLY A 176 6.37 -7.53 17.41
CA GLY A 176 5.31 -7.17 18.37
C GLY A 176 4.41 -6.02 17.92
N TYR A 177 4.46 -5.63 16.65
CA TYR A 177 3.56 -4.62 16.10
C TYR A 177 2.13 -5.16 15.95
N ARG A 178 1.14 -4.32 16.24
CA ARG A 178 -0.29 -4.65 16.14
C ARG A 178 -1.09 -3.56 15.43
N LEU A 179 -2.25 -3.94 14.87
CA LEU A 179 -3.19 -2.97 14.30
C LEU A 179 -3.80 -2.09 15.40
N LYS A 180 -3.94 -0.80 15.10
CA LYS A 180 -4.66 0.16 15.94
C LYS A 180 -5.31 1.20 15.04
N ALA A 181 -6.60 1.44 15.24
CA ALA A 181 -7.30 2.48 14.51
C ALA A 181 -6.87 3.86 15.00
N ARG A 182 -6.89 4.87 14.11
CA ARG A 182 -6.72 6.26 14.53
C ARG A 182 -7.99 6.68 15.28
N PRO A 183 -7.90 7.45 16.38
CA PRO A 183 -9.07 8.09 16.95
C PRO A 183 -9.81 8.89 15.87
N PRO A 184 -11.15 8.93 15.87
CA PRO A 184 -11.87 9.89 15.05
C PRO A 184 -11.36 11.31 15.38
N ALA A 185 -11.14 12.10 14.33
CA ALA A 185 -10.72 13.50 14.45
C ALA A 185 -11.86 14.37 14.99
#